data_AF-A0AAX6IIW3-F1
#
_entry.id   AF-A0AAX6IIW3-F1
#
_cell.length_a   1.000
_cell.length_b   1.000
_cell.length_c   1.000
_cell.angle_alpha   90.00
_cell.angle_beta   90.00
_cell.angle_gamma   90.00
#
_symmetry.space_group_name_H-M   'P 1'
#
loop_
_entity.id
_entity.type
_entity.pdbx_description
1 polymer ?
#
loop_
_entity_poly.entity_id
_entity_poly.type
_entity_poly.pdbx_seq_one_letter_code
_entity_poly.pdbx_strand_id
1 'polypeptide(L)'
;MFRVRVEELGSGWGLVERDGWGDVFDALKRPRLVRGGGDGEVLMIGGLRSGFAVDSPCSTVMILRLDLGRMEWEEAGKMPMEMYKCFATAAPGGSGGQGGGNNKVKVFGGEGRVWFSGRRVSGRMAMWEEEKVGGGSWRWVEGIPGYGDGVYRGFVYNAGFTEIP
;
A
#
# COMPACT_ATOMS: atom_id res chain seq x y z
N MET A 1 3.17 -2.91 23.97
CA MET A 1 3.88 -1.66 23.63
C MET A 1 5.38 -1.84 23.82
N PHE A 2 6.10 -2.15 22.74
CA PHE A 2 7.57 -2.06 22.72
C PHE A 2 7.95 -0.61 22.36
N ARG A 3 8.56 0.11 23.29
CA ARG A 3 9.17 1.43 23.05
C ARG A 3 10.65 1.28 23.35
N VAL A 4 11.47 1.46 22.34
CA VAL A 4 12.93 1.53 22.46
C VAL A 4 13.32 2.93 21.99
N ARG A 5 14.11 3.66 22.79
CA ARG A 5 14.63 4.96 22.33
C ARG A 5 15.60 4.70 21.18
N VAL A 6 15.62 5.58 20.18
CA VAL A 6 16.56 5.42 19.04
C VAL A 6 18.02 5.36 19.52
N GLU A 7 18.32 5.96 20.67
CA GLU A 7 19.60 5.94 21.37
C GLU A 7 19.92 4.59 22.06
N GLU A 8 18.90 3.80 22.39
CA GLU A 8 18.99 2.47 23.00
C GLU A 8 19.09 1.35 21.95
N LEU A 9 18.70 1.62 20.70
CA LEU A 9 19.15 0.85 19.56
C LEU A 9 20.64 1.15 19.43
N GLY A 10 21.51 0.26 19.91
CA GLY A 10 22.97 0.43 19.82
C GLY A 10 23.45 0.70 18.38
N SER A 11 24.76 0.77 18.17
CA SER A 11 25.38 1.16 16.89
C SER A 11 25.18 0.22 15.69
N GLY A 12 24.17 -0.66 15.67
CA GLY A 12 24.04 -1.70 14.67
C GLY A 12 22.61 -1.91 14.24
N TRP A 13 22.21 -1.25 13.15
CA TRP A 13 21.19 -1.81 12.29
C TRP A 13 21.71 -3.16 11.78
N GLY A 14 21.11 -4.26 12.22
CA GLY A 14 21.38 -5.59 11.68
C GLY A 14 20.46 -5.88 10.50
N LEU A 15 21.02 -6.38 9.40
CA LEU A 15 20.21 -6.91 8.31
C LEU A 15 19.45 -8.13 8.82
N VAL A 16 18.13 -8.16 8.61
CA VAL A 16 17.30 -9.33 8.89
C VAL A 16 17.13 -10.09 7.59
N GLU A 17 17.71 -11.30 7.53
CA GLU A 17 17.55 -12.23 6.43
C GLU A 17 16.69 -13.41 6.88
N ARG A 18 15.76 -13.82 6.01
CA ARG A 18 14.79 -14.90 6.23
C ARG A 18 14.59 -15.63 4.91
N ASP A 19 14.66 -16.95 4.96
CA ASP A 19 14.38 -17.79 3.80
C ASP A 19 12.94 -17.54 3.31
N GLY A 20 12.76 -17.39 1.99
CA GLY A 20 11.47 -17.15 1.35
C GLY A 20 11.00 -15.68 1.32
N TRP A 21 11.66 -14.76 2.04
CA TRP A 21 11.31 -13.32 1.94
C TRP A 21 11.64 -12.74 0.57
N GLY A 22 12.67 -13.27 -0.11
CA GLY A 22 13.04 -12.87 -1.47
C GLY A 22 11.86 -13.03 -2.44
N ASP A 23 11.21 -14.20 -2.45
CA ASP A 23 10.07 -14.47 -3.33
C ASP A 23 8.88 -13.53 -3.05
N VAL A 24 8.66 -13.20 -1.78
CA VAL A 24 7.63 -12.24 -1.34
C VAL A 24 7.91 -10.85 -1.92
N PHE A 25 9.16 -10.39 -1.84
CA PHE A 25 9.55 -9.07 -2.34
C PHE A 25 9.57 -9.01 -3.86
N ASP A 26 9.92 -10.12 -4.52
CA ASP A 26 9.94 -10.22 -5.98
C ASP A 26 8.55 -10.31 -6.59
N ALA A 27 7.55 -10.83 -5.86
CA ALA A 27 6.17 -10.90 -6.31
C ALA A 27 5.56 -9.51 -6.61
N LEU A 28 6.07 -8.45 -5.96
CA LEU A 28 5.52 -7.11 -6.04
C LEU A 28 6.36 -6.18 -6.93
N LYS A 29 5.67 -5.27 -7.61
CA LYS A 29 6.25 -4.11 -8.31
C LYS A 29 6.02 -2.86 -7.50
N ARG A 30 7.12 -2.11 -7.31
CA ARG A 30 7.16 -0.82 -6.60
C ARG A 30 6.51 -0.88 -5.21
N PRO A 31 6.94 -1.82 -4.34
CA PRO A 31 6.36 -1.97 -3.02
C PRO A 31 6.49 -0.68 -2.20
N ARG A 32 5.48 -0.41 -1.39
CA ARG A 32 5.44 0.69 -0.40
C ARG A 32 5.13 0.08 0.96
N LEU A 33 5.80 0.59 1.99
CA LEU A 33 5.54 0.20 3.37
C LEU A 33 4.71 1.27 4.07
N VAL A 34 3.70 0.84 4.81
CA VAL A 34 2.92 1.69 5.72
C VAL A 34 2.68 0.94 7.03
N ARG A 35 2.35 1.66 8.09
CA ARG A 35 2.02 1.08 9.40
C ARG A 35 0.68 0.32 9.31
N GLY A 36 0.63 -0.90 9.86
CA GLY A 36 -0.61 -1.66 10.08
C GLY A 36 -1.47 -1.07 11.20
N GLY A 37 -2.61 -1.72 11.47
CA GLY A 37 -3.52 -1.32 12.55
C GLY A 37 -3.09 -1.84 13.92
N GLY A 38 -2.43 -3.00 13.96
CA GLY A 38 -1.89 -3.59 15.18
C GLY A 38 -0.55 -3.02 15.64
N ASP A 39 -0.28 -3.21 16.93
CA ASP A 39 1.03 -2.93 17.52
C ASP A 39 2.07 -3.88 16.90
N GLY A 40 3.04 -3.33 16.17
CA GLY A 40 4.10 -4.12 15.54
C GLY A 40 3.71 -4.74 14.20
N GLU A 41 2.70 -4.20 13.51
CA GLU A 41 2.33 -4.65 12.16
C GLU A 41 2.80 -3.66 11.09
N VAL A 42 3.30 -4.20 9.98
CA VAL A 42 3.68 -3.42 8.79
C VAL A 42 2.95 -3.97 7.58
N LEU A 43 2.41 -3.09 6.74
CA LEU A 43 1.78 -3.45 5.48
C LEU A 43 2.73 -3.15 4.32
N MET A 44 2.92 -4.12 3.43
CA MET A 44 3.59 -3.95 2.15
C MET A 44 2.57 -3.96 1.01
N ILE A 45 2.56 -2.89 0.22
CA ILE A 45 1.59 -2.69 -0.86
C ILE A 45 2.32 -2.55 -2.18
N GLY A 46 1.93 -3.34 -3.18
CA GLY A 46 2.53 -3.27 -4.50
C GLY A 46 1.65 -3.85 -5.60
N GLY A 47 2.07 -3.64 -6.85
CA GLY A 47 1.41 -4.30 -7.98
C GLY A 47 1.88 -5.76 -8.06
N LEU A 48 0.96 -6.71 -7.97
CA LEU A 48 1.26 -8.13 -8.10
C LEU A 48 1.66 -8.44 -9.55
N ARG A 49 2.88 -8.91 -9.76
CA ARG A 49 3.35 -9.31 -11.10
C ARG A 49 2.50 -10.46 -11.63
N SER A 50 2.18 -10.42 -12.92
CA SER A 50 1.49 -11.54 -13.59
C SER A 50 2.43 -12.71 -13.96
N GLY A 51 3.74 -12.53 -13.78
CA GLY A 51 4.77 -13.54 -14.04
C GLY A 51 6.16 -13.06 -13.65
N PHE A 52 7.16 -13.90 -13.88
CA PHE A 52 8.53 -13.71 -13.35
C PHE A 52 9.39 -12.71 -14.14
N ALA A 53 9.01 -12.35 -15.37
CA ALA A 53 9.76 -11.38 -16.16
C ALA A 53 9.76 -10.00 -15.46
N VAL A 54 10.91 -9.31 -15.48
CA VAL A 54 11.09 -7.98 -14.88
C VAL A 54 10.03 -6.99 -15.37
N ASP A 55 9.66 -7.07 -16.65
CA ASP A 55 8.67 -6.19 -17.28
C ASP A 55 7.23 -6.73 -17.27
N SER A 56 6.99 -7.88 -16.61
CA SER A 56 5.65 -8.49 -16.54
C SER A 56 4.61 -7.50 -16.01
N PRO A 57 3.46 -7.31 -16.67
CA PRO A 57 2.45 -6.38 -16.20
C PRO A 57 1.93 -6.76 -14.81
N CYS A 58 1.34 -5.80 -14.11
CA CYS A 58 0.68 -6.06 -12.84
C CYS A 58 -0.73 -6.61 -13.09
N SER A 59 -1.07 -7.74 -12.47
CA SER A 59 -2.40 -8.36 -12.54
C SER A 59 -3.42 -7.62 -11.67
N THR A 60 -2.99 -7.14 -10.51
CA THR A 60 -3.77 -6.30 -9.59
C THR A 60 -2.83 -5.68 -8.54
N VAL A 61 -3.37 -5.02 -7.52
CA VAL A 61 -2.64 -4.63 -6.30
C VAL A 61 -2.80 -5.71 -5.23
N MET A 62 -1.73 -5.99 -4.50
CA MET A 62 -1.69 -6.87 -3.35
C MET A 62 -1.15 -6.13 -2.13
N ILE A 63 -1.68 -6.50 -0.96
CA ILE A 63 -1.31 -6.01 0.36
C ILE A 63 -0.88 -7.23 1.17
N LEU A 64 0.34 -7.20 1.65
CA LEU A 64 0.90 -8.19 2.58
C LEU A 64 1.04 -7.56 3.96
N ARG A 65 0.83 -8.33 5.01
CA ARG A 65 1.04 -7.93 6.40
C ARG A 65 2.23 -8.68 6.97
N LEU A 66 3.12 -7.96 7.65
CA LEU A 66 4.19 -8.51 8.47
C LEU A 66 3.82 -8.32 9.94
N ASP A 67 3.73 -9.42 10.66
CA ASP A 67 3.76 -9.43 12.12
C ASP A 67 5.22 -9.37 12.58
N LEU A 68 5.65 -8.27 13.23
CA LEU A 68 7.03 -8.10 13.70
C LEU A 68 7.35 -8.95 14.93
N GLY A 69 6.36 -9.40 15.69
CA GLY A 69 6.54 -10.31 16.82
C GLY A 69 6.86 -11.74 16.35
N ARG A 70 6.22 -12.18 15.26
CA ARG A 70 6.39 -13.52 14.67
C ARG A 70 7.41 -13.54 13.52
N MET A 71 7.69 -12.39 12.91
CA MET A 71 8.48 -12.25 11.69
C MET A 71 7.91 -13.05 10.51
N GLU A 72 6.59 -13.06 10.40
CA GLU A 72 5.84 -13.82 9.40
C GLU A 72 5.04 -12.88 8.48
N TRP A 73 5.08 -13.17 7.18
CA TRP A 73 4.28 -12.48 6.17
C TRP A 73 3.00 -13.26 5.88
N GLU A 74 1.91 -12.54 5.67
CA GLU A 74 0.67 -13.10 5.15
C GLU A 74 -0.01 -12.19 4.13
N GLU A 75 -0.90 -12.75 3.32
CA GLU A 75 -1.76 -11.97 2.43
C GLU A 75 -2.87 -11.30 3.26
N ALA A 76 -2.89 -9.97 3.29
CA ALA A 76 -3.90 -9.20 3.99
C ALA A 76 -5.03 -8.74 3.05
N GLY A 77 -4.72 -8.51 1.78
CA GLY A 77 -5.73 -8.08 0.82
C GLY A 77 -5.27 -8.06 -0.62
N LYS A 78 -6.23 -8.27 -1.52
CA LYS A 78 -6.04 -8.18 -2.96
C LYS A 78 -7.10 -7.27 -3.55
N MET A 79 -6.70 -6.25 -4.30
CA MET A 79 -7.65 -5.29 -4.87
C MET A 79 -8.61 -6.00 -5.83
N PRO A 80 -9.94 -5.81 -5.68
CA PRO A 80 -10.93 -6.35 -6.59
C PRO A 80 -10.65 -5.91 -8.03
N MET A 81 -10.83 -6.82 -8.98
CA MET A 81 -10.44 -6.58 -10.38
C MET A 81 -11.24 -5.43 -11.00
N GLU A 82 -12.52 -5.29 -10.64
CA GLU A 82 -13.42 -4.21 -11.05
C GLU A 82 -12.87 -2.84 -10.64
N MET A 83 -12.28 -2.77 -9.43
CA MET A 83 -11.65 -1.57 -8.90
C MET A 83 -10.29 -1.32 -9.57
N TYR A 84 -9.46 -2.36 -9.70
CA TYR A 84 -8.16 -2.27 -10.35
C TYR A 84 -8.25 -1.80 -11.81
N LYS A 85 -9.25 -2.28 -12.57
CA LYS A 85 -9.54 -1.82 -13.93
C LYS A 85 -9.73 -0.30 -13.99
N CYS A 86 -10.36 0.33 -13.01
CA CYS A 86 -10.52 1.79 -13.01
C CYS A 86 -9.16 2.53 -12.99
N PHE A 87 -8.12 1.92 -12.42
CA PHE A 87 -6.77 2.45 -12.42
C PHE A 87 -5.96 2.01 -13.65
N ALA A 88 -6.24 0.83 -14.21
CA ALA A 88 -5.51 0.21 -15.32
C ALA A 88 -6.04 0.58 -16.73
N THR A 89 -7.36 0.73 -16.91
CA THR A 89 -8.03 0.74 -18.24
C THR A 89 -8.62 2.08 -18.66
N ALA A 90 -8.23 3.20 -18.05
CA ALA A 90 -8.82 4.49 -18.40
C ALA A 90 -8.29 5.03 -19.75
N ALA A 91 -8.75 4.45 -20.86
CA ALA A 91 -8.76 5.04 -22.19
C ALA A 91 -10.11 4.72 -22.87
N PRO A 92 -11.11 5.61 -22.79
CA PRO A 92 -12.19 5.64 -23.77
C PRO A 92 -11.75 6.58 -24.90
N GLY A 93 -11.50 6.03 -26.10
CA GLY A 93 -11.36 6.82 -27.34
C GLY A 93 -9.97 6.90 -27.99
N GLY A 94 -9.24 5.80 -28.12
CA GLY A 94 -8.00 5.78 -28.91
C GLY A 94 -7.75 4.42 -29.55
N SER A 95 -7.88 4.37 -30.87
CA SER A 95 -7.53 3.23 -31.74
C SER A 95 -6.10 2.74 -31.50
N GLY A 96 -5.93 1.43 -31.32
CA GLY A 96 -4.79 0.66 -31.82
C GLY A 96 -3.38 1.19 -31.57
N GLY A 97 -2.99 1.42 -30.30
CA GLY A 97 -1.60 1.76 -29.95
C GLY A 97 -1.12 1.00 -28.71
N GLN A 98 -0.23 0.02 -28.90
CA GLN A 98 0.68 -0.46 -27.86
C GLN A 98 1.50 0.75 -27.35
N GLY A 99 1.26 1.20 -26.12
CA GLY A 99 1.96 2.38 -25.60
C GLY A 99 1.55 2.86 -24.20
N GLY A 100 2.07 2.18 -23.16
CA GLY A 100 2.79 2.84 -22.06
C GLY A 100 2.17 4.00 -21.25
N GLY A 101 0.85 4.15 -21.17
CA GLY A 101 0.24 5.17 -20.33
C GLY A 101 0.15 4.78 -18.85
N ASN A 102 1.26 4.79 -18.11
CA ASN A 102 1.26 4.58 -16.64
C ASN A 102 0.31 5.59 -15.98
N ASN A 103 -0.91 5.18 -15.62
CA ASN A 103 -1.70 5.92 -14.66
C ASN A 103 -0.88 5.89 -13.36
N LYS A 104 -0.27 7.03 -13.00
CA LYS A 104 0.50 7.15 -11.76
C LYS A 104 -0.49 7.05 -10.60
N VAL A 105 -0.74 5.83 -10.13
CA VAL A 105 -1.51 5.58 -8.93
C VAL A 105 -0.67 6.03 -7.74
N LYS A 106 -1.23 6.90 -6.91
CA LYS A 106 -0.66 7.26 -5.62
C LYS A 106 -1.24 6.33 -4.58
N VAL A 107 -0.36 5.75 -3.79
CA VAL A 107 -0.68 4.86 -2.68
C VAL A 107 -0.17 5.51 -1.40
N PHE A 108 -1.02 5.59 -0.39
CA PHE A 108 -0.66 6.10 0.93
C PHE A 108 -1.56 5.48 1.99
N GLY A 109 -1.17 5.58 3.26
CA GLY A 109 -1.89 4.89 4.32
C GLY A 109 -1.19 4.99 5.66
N GLY A 110 -1.73 4.23 6.62
CA GLY A 110 -1.30 4.16 8.01
C GLY A 110 -2.47 3.78 8.91
N GLU A 111 -2.17 3.25 10.10
CA GLU A 111 -3.17 2.84 11.10
C GLU A 111 -4.22 1.87 10.51
N GLY A 112 -3.74 0.86 9.77
CA GLY A 112 -4.60 -0.19 9.19
C GLY A 112 -5.37 0.23 7.93
N ARG A 113 -5.14 1.44 7.39
CA ARG A 113 -5.80 1.90 6.15
C ARG A 113 -4.83 2.16 5.02
N VAL A 114 -5.23 1.80 3.81
CA VAL A 114 -4.50 2.07 2.56
C VAL A 114 -5.43 2.70 1.55
N TRP A 115 -4.95 3.73 0.87
CA TRP A 115 -5.70 4.54 -0.07
C TRP A 115 -5.02 4.56 -1.44
N PHE A 116 -5.84 4.53 -2.48
CA PHE A 116 -5.41 4.56 -3.87
C PHE A 116 -6.14 5.68 -4.61
N SER A 117 -5.35 6.61 -5.14
CA SER A 117 -5.85 7.68 -6.00
C SER A 117 -5.15 7.63 -7.37
N GLY A 118 -5.91 7.91 -8.42
CA GLY A 118 -5.40 7.94 -9.78
C GLY A 118 -5.94 9.18 -10.48
N ARG A 119 -5.14 9.79 -11.37
CA ARG A 119 -5.54 11.02 -12.09
C ARG A 119 -6.86 10.84 -12.84
N ARG A 120 -7.11 9.65 -13.37
CA ARG A 120 -8.30 9.30 -14.16
C ARG A 120 -9.47 8.74 -13.33
N VAL A 121 -9.29 8.61 -12.01
CA VAL A 121 -10.35 8.22 -11.07
C VAL A 121 -10.68 9.47 -10.25
N SER A 122 -11.45 10.39 -10.87
CA SER A 122 -11.84 11.67 -10.25
C SER A 122 -13.08 11.51 -9.37
N GLY A 123 -13.17 12.30 -8.30
CA GLY A 123 -14.33 12.32 -7.41
C GLY A 123 -14.36 11.20 -6.37
N ARG A 124 -13.44 10.22 -6.48
CA ARG A 124 -13.38 9.08 -5.57
C ARG A 124 -12.00 8.47 -5.42
N MET A 125 -11.83 7.70 -4.36
CA MET A 125 -10.63 6.92 -4.06
C MET A 125 -10.99 5.50 -3.66
N ALA A 126 -10.12 4.55 -3.99
CA ALA A 126 -10.23 3.22 -3.45
C ALA A 126 -9.55 3.17 -2.08
N MET A 127 -10.20 2.52 -1.12
CA MET A 127 -9.64 2.30 0.21
C MET A 127 -9.70 0.82 0.54
N TRP A 128 -8.61 0.34 1.14
CA TRP A 128 -8.60 -0.89 1.92
C TRP A 128 -8.47 -0.55 3.40
N GLU A 129 -9.27 -1.18 4.24
CA GLU A 129 -9.24 -1.01 5.70
C GLU A 129 -9.13 -2.38 6.35
N GLU A 130 -8.15 -2.52 7.23
CA GLU A 130 -7.89 -3.73 7.99
C GLU A 130 -9.06 -4.03 8.92
N GLU A 131 -9.47 -5.29 8.94
CA GLU A 131 -10.53 -5.76 9.82
C GLU A 131 -9.93 -6.44 11.05
N LYS A 132 -10.68 -6.42 12.15
CA LYS A 132 -10.24 -6.98 13.44
C LYS A 132 -9.93 -8.49 13.37
N VAL A 133 -10.49 -9.19 12.38
CA VAL A 133 -10.31 -10.62 12.18
C VAL A 133 -10.09 -10.88 10.70
N GLY A 134 -8.96 -11.49 10.36
CA GLY A 134 -8.60 -11.85 8.99
C GLY A 134 -7.85 -10.74 8.25
N GLY A 135 -8.25 -10.51 6.99
CA GLY A 135 -7.66 -9.53 6.08
C GLY A 135 -8.28 -8.14 6.25
N GLY A 136 -8.80 -7.56 5.17
CA GLY A 136 -9.49 -6.28 5.23
C GLY A 136 -10.47 -6.05 4.08
N SER A 137 -11.31 -5.03 4.20
CA SER A 137 -12.36 -4.72 3.24
C SER A 137 -11.97 -3.60 2.27
N TRP A 138 -12.44 -3.75 1.04
CA TRP A 138 -12.29 -2.76 -0.02
C TRP A 138 -13.56 -1.95 -0.19
N ARG A 139 -13.42 -0.63 -0.34
CA ARG A 139 -14.55 0.25 -0.67
C ARG A 139 -14.12 1.44 -1.52
N TRP A 140 -15.07 1.98 -2.26
CA TRP A 140 -14.95 3.31 -2.84
C TRP A 140 -15.30 4.36 -1.78
N VAL A 141 -14.52 5.42 -1.73
CA VAL A 141 -14.83 6.64 -0.99
C VAL A 141 -15.07 7.74 -2.01
N GLU A 142 -16.32 8.17 -2.09
CA GLU A 142 -16.81 9.19 -3.02
C GLU A 142 -16.71 10.60 -2.41
N GLY A 143 -16.94 11.64 -3.21
CA GLY A 143 -16.96 13.03 -2.74
C GLY A 143 -15.57 13.62 -2.49
N ILE A 144 -14.52 13.01 -3.04
CA ILE A 144 -13.14 13.50 -2.90
C ILE A 144 -12.95 14.70 -3.84
N PRO A 145 -12.63 15.90 -3.32
CA PRO A 145 -12.38 17.06 -4.16
C PRO A 145 -11.27 16.75 -5.17
N GLY A 146 -11.50 17.15 -6.42
CA GLY A 146 -10.60 16.85 -7.53
C GLY A 146 -9.22 17.49 -7.37
N TYR A 147 -8.36 17.24 -8.36
CA TYR A 147 -7.02 17.84 -8.43
C TYR A 147 -7.17 19.38 -8.54
N GLY A 148 -6.94 20.13 -7.45
CA GLY A 148 -6.96 21.60 -7.48
C GLY A 148 -7.23 22.27 -6.13
N ASP A 149 -8.29 21.87 -5.42
CA ASP A 149 -8.89 22.75 -4.39
C ASP A 149 -8.96 22.16 -2.96
N GLY A 150 -8.29 21.05 -2.68
CA GLY A 150 -8.34 20.47 -1.35
C GLY A 150 -7.27 19.41 -1.15
N VAL A 151 -6.29 19.73 -0.32
CA VAL A 151 -5.18 18.86 0.08
C VAL A 151 -5.69 17.48 0.51
N TYR A 152 -5.19 16.41 -0.10
CA TYR A 152 -4.81 15.17 0.59
C TYR A 152 -3.61 14.51 -0.12
N ARG A 153 -2.45 15.18 -0.10
CA ARG A 153 -1.15 14.51 -0.31
C ARG A 153 -0.49 14.29 1.04
N GLY A 154 -1.05 13.36 1.81
CA GLY A 154 -0.54 13.02 3.14
C GLY A 154 -1.66 12.89 4.17
N PHE A 155 -1.34 12.20 5.26
CA PHE A 155 -2.13 12.17 6.48
C PHE A 155 -1.77 13.38 7.34
N VAL A 156 -2.73 13.83 8.16
CA VAL A 156 -2.40 14.66 9.32
C VAL A 156 -1.73 13.73 10.32
N TYR A 157 -0.39 13.80 10.41
CA TYR A 157 0.33 13.18 11.50
C TYR A 157 0.06 14.01 12.75
N ASN A 158 -0.71 13.46 13.69
CA ASN A 158 -0.85 14.09 15.00
C ASN A 158 0.43 13.75 15.79
N ALA A 159 1.48 14.56 15.61
CA ALA A 159 2.67 14.54 16.45
C ALA A 159 2.31 15.05 17.85
N GLY A 160 1.52 14.29 18.59
CA GLY A 160 1.32 14.53 20.00
C GLY A 160 2.63 14.27 20.72
N PHE A 161 3.36 15.33 21.05
CA PHE A 161 4.44 15.29 22.03
C PHE A 161 3.77 14.95 23.37
N THR A 162 3.68 13.66 23.71
CA THR A 162 3.44 13.30 25.11
C THR A 162 4.70 13.73 25.83
N GLU A 163 4.61 14.81 26.61
CA GLU A 163 5.69 15.34 27.45
C GLU A 163 6.46 14.17 28.07
N ILE A 164 7.77 14.19 27.86
CA ILE A 164 8.72 13.28 28.47
C ILE A 164 8.79 13.69 29.96
N PRO A 165 8.43 12.81 30.92
CA PRO A 165 8.80 13.04 32.32
C PRO A 165 10.31 12.94 32.52
#